data_AF-A0A3E4QND2-F1
#
_entry.id   AF-A0A3E4QND2-F1
#
_cell.length_a   1.000
_cell.length_b   1.000
_cell.length_c   1.000
_cell.angle_alpha   90.00
_cell.angle_beta   90.00
_cell.angle_gamma   90.00
#
_symmetry.space_group_name_H-M   'P 1'
#
loop_
_entity.id
_entity.type
_entity.pdbx_description
1 polymer ?
#
loop_
_entity_poly.entity_id
_entity_poly.type
_entity_poly.pdbx_seq_one_letter_code
_entity_poly.pdbx_strand_id
1 'polypeptide(L)'
;MRILHLTYKANKGNVITDYISTLVENQKQQSMEVAVAYSEKEFNKMFATFQPDIVHIHKCWDLNTYLCAKKAINKGCALLLSPHGELFQFAMESEKAVRKDIKRITYQQKMVQLVDALLVFSEKEKHDVEKLKWNNRIDIVPSCLFNSNISAQEMAEKVILIYTKIIHTRYRKYMTTAEFQSICTLLHKGLQQDENYKIIPTDRLLELHNLTPQQWQRILLFADDENIRNYIDIGISLLKLSPTNIDSQSILRYPAYMPKAKETLNKKEAITTNYFSRERIENANEREEEPIKSITFMMANAKFLSQQKRLSLQHLSEIYLMIRFEDYDEDQLAAVLKQMHLLKFGQRMMQILTKNLFLERGYTPFPPIDDKKTLNIIKNFINKEEY
;
A
#
# COMPACT_ATOMS: atom_id res chain seq x y z
N MET A 1 -6.95 -4.76 -18.84
CA MET A 1 -7.36 -5.12 -17.47
C MET A 1 -8.39 -6.23 -17.58
N ARG A 2 -8.25 -7.28 -16.77
CA ARG A 2 -9.10 -8.47 -16.75
C ARG A 2 -10.05 -8.41 -15.55
N ILE A 3 -11.35 -8.39 -15.83
CA ILE A 3 -12.41 -8.22 -14.82
C ILE A 3 -13.23 -9.51 -14.73
N LEU A 4 -13.38 -10.05 -13.52
CA LEU A 4 -14.26 -11.19 -13.25
C LEU A 4 -15.44 -10.76 -12.39
N HIS A 5 -16.64 -10.77 -12.95
CA HIS A 5 -17.86 -10.53 -12.19
C HIS A 5 -18.32 -11.81 -11.49
N LEU A 6 -18.69 -11.71 -10.22
CA LEU A 6 -19.29 -12.80 -9.44
C LEU A 6 -20.72 -12.45 -9.03
N THR A 7 -21.67 -13.25 -9.50
CA THR A 7 -23.07 -13.21 -9.11
C THR A 7 -23.60 -14.64 -8.93
N TYR A 8 -24.74 -14.82 -8.25
CA TYR A 8 -25.34 -16.14 -8.00
C TYR A 8 -26.77 -16.28 -8.54
N LYS A 9 -27.25 -15.28 -9.31
CA LYS A 9 -28.57 -15.31 -9.94
C LYS A 9 -28.50 -14.74 -11.35
N ALA A 10 -28.86 -15.55 -12.34
CA ALA A 10 -29.07 -15.17 -13.73
C ALA A 10 -30.48 -15.59 -14.15
N ASN A 11 -31.49 -14.88 -13.67
CA ASN A 11 -32.86 -15.08 -14.11
C ASN A 11 -33.23 -13.91 -15.01
N LYS A 12 -33.76 -14.18 -16.22
CA LYS A 12 -34.31 -13.15 -17.09
C LYS A 12 -35.39 -12.34 -16.33
N GLY A 13 -35.30 -11.00 -16.39
CA GLY A 13 -36.20 -10.08 -15.67
C GLY A 13 -35.76 -9.70 -14.26
N ASN A 14 -34.58 -10.15 -13.80
CA ASN A 14 -33.97 -9.62 -12.58
C ASN A 14 -33.13 -8.37 -12.92
N VAL A 15 -33.48 -7.24 -12.31
CA VAL A 15 -32.84 -5.94 -12.57
C VAL A 15 -31.32 -5.96 -12.33
N ILE A 16 -30.83 -6.77 -11.38
CA ILE A 16 -29.39 -6.91 -11.14
C ILE A 16 -28.72 -7.68 -12.29
N THR A 17 -29.39 -8.69 -12.84
CA THR A 17 -28.89 -9.44 -14.01
C THR A 17 -28.84 -8.55 -15.25
N ASP A 18 -29.86 -7.70 -15.45
CA ASP A 18 -29.89 -6.75 -16.56
C ASP A 18 -28.79 -5.69 -16.40
N TYR A 19 -28.58 -5.19 -15.18
CA TYR A 19 -27.48 -4.25 -14.87
C TYR A 19 -26.11 -4.85 -15.19
N ILE A 20 -25.84 -6.07 -14.72
CA ILE A 20 -24.55 -6.75 -14.97
C ILE A 20 -24.36 -6.99 -16.47
N SER A 21 -25.41 -7.42 -17.18
CA SER A 21 -25.33 -7.67 -18.62
C SER A 21 -24.99 -6.39 -19.39
N THR A 22 -25.68 -5.29 -19.05
CA THR A 22 -25.46 -3.97 -19.64
C THR A 22 -24.04 -3.47 -19.36
N LEU A 23 -23.59 -3.61 -18.11
CA LEU A 23 -22.25 -3.21 -17.70
C LEU A 23 -21.16 -4.00 -18.45
N VAL A 24 -21.28 -5.33 -18.49
CA VAL A 24 -20.30 -6.23 -19.15
C VAL A 24 -20.22 -5.95 -20.64
N GLU A 25 -21.33 -5.68 -21.31
CA GLU A 25 -21.35 -5.32 -22.72
C GLU A 25 -20.58 -4.02 -22.99
N ASN A 26 -20.87 -2.97 -22.22
CA ASN A 26 -20.23 -1.67 -22.38
C ASN A 26 -18.74 -1.69 -21.98
N GLN A 27 -18.36 -2.51 -20.99
CA GLN A 27 -16.95 -2.72 -20.65
C GLN A 27 -16.17 -3.41 -21.78
N LYS A 28 -16.77 -4.41 -22.44
CA LYS A 28 -16.16 -5.08 -23.60
C LYS A 28 -15.99 -4.12 -24.78
N GLN A 29 -16.97 -3.24 -25.01
CA GLN A 29 -16.87 -2.17 -26.03
C GLN A 29 -15.69 -1.22 -25.75
N GLN A 30 -15.31 -1.04 -24.49
CA GLN A 30 -14.13 -0.28 -24.07
C GLN A 30 -12.84 -1.13 -24.03
N SER A 31 -12.79 -2.23 -24.77
CA SER A 31 -11.62 -3.12 -24.86
C SER A 31 -11.18 -3.75 -23.54
N MET A 32 -12.08 -3.87 -22.56
CA MET A 32 -11.81 -4.64 -21.33
C MET A 32 -12.05 -6.13 -21.56
N GLU A 33 -11.19 -6.96 -20.97
CA GLU A 33 -11.41 -8.40 -20.92
C GLU A 33 -12.34 -8.70 -19.74
N VAL A 34 -13.52 -9.25 -20.01
CA VAL A 34 -14.55 -9.44 -18.99
C VAL A 34 -15.11 -10.86 -19.02
N ALA A 35 -15.13 -11.50 -17.85
CA ALA A 35 -15.76 -12.79 -17.60
C ALA A 35 -16.81 -12.67 -16.47
N VAL A 36 -17.80 -13.56 -16.49
CA VAL A 36 -18.87 -13.59 -15.47
C VAL A 36 -19.02 -15.02 -14.95
N ALA A 37 -18.95 -15.19 -13.64
CA ALA A 37 -19.21 -16.44 -12.94
C ALA A 37 -20.57 -16.36 -12.22
N TYR A 38 -21.39 -17.39 -12.41
CA TYR A 38 -22.73 -17.51 -11.81
C TYR A 38 -22.78 -18.50 -10.63
N SER A 39 -21.65 -19.14 -10.31
CA SER A 39 -21.50 -20.06 -9.19
C SER A 39 -20.06 -20.09 -8.67
N GLU A 40 -19.88 -20.62 -7.46
CA GLU A 40 -18.54 -20.84 -6.89
C GLU A 40 -17.67 -21.75 -7.78
N LYS A 41 -18.26 -22.79 -8.37
CA LYS A 41 -17.54 -23.74 -9.23
C LYS A 41 -17.03 -23.05 -10.50
N GLU A 42 -17.87 -22.25 -11.14
CA GLU A 42 -17.49 -21.44 -12.30
C GLU A 42 -16.44 -20.41 -11.93
N PHE A 43 -16.64 -19.70 -10.80
CA PHE A 43 -15.68 -18.74 -10.28
C PHE A 43 -14.32 -19.39 -10.10
N ASN A 44 -14.25 -20.55 -9.45
CA ASN A 44 -12.99 -21.25 -9.21
C ASN A 44 -12.28 -21.66 -10.51
N LYS A 45 -13.03 -22.11 -11.52
CA LYS A 45 -12.49 -22.45 -12.84
C LYS A 45 -11.98 -21.20 -13.55
N MET A 46 -12.82 -20.18 -13.68
CA MET A 46 -12.50 -18.93 -14.38
C MET A 46 -11.36 -18.19 -13.69
N PHE A 47 -11.36 -18.10 -12.37
CA PHE A 47 -10.30 -17.43 -11.62
C PHE A 47 -8.92 -18.05 -11.89
N ALA A 48 -8.84 -19.38 -12.03
CA ALA A 48 -7.59 -20.07 -12.33
C ALA A 48 -7.11 -19.85 -13.78
N THR A 49 -8.04 -19.84 -14.75
CA THR A 49 -7.69 -19.72 -16.18
C THR A 49 -7.56 -18.28 -16.65
N PHE A 50 -8.48 -17.41 -16.21
CA PHE A 50 -8.58 -16.02 -16.63
C PHE A 50 -7.59 -15.11 -15.88
N GLN A 51 -7.25 -15.46 -14.64
CA GLN A 51 -6.35 -14.69 -13.76
C GLN A 51 -6.74 -13.21 -13.69
N PRO A 52 -7.91 -12.87 -13.15
CA PRO A 52 -8.40 -11.49 -13.14
C PRO A 52 -7.48 -10.56 -12.35
N ASP A 53 -7.39 -9.30 -12.80
CA ASP A 53 -6.76 -8.21 -12.06
C ASP A 53 -7.69 -7.72 -10.94
N ILE A 54 -9.00 -7.76 -11.21
CA ILE A 54 -10.07 -7.38 -10.28
C ILE A 54 -11.26 -8.33 -10.35
N VAL A 55 -11.83 -8.63 -9.19
CA VAL A 55 -13.12 -9.34 -9.06
C VAL A 55 -14.17 -8.34 -8.58
N HIS A 56 -15.25 -8.20 -9.35
CA HIS A 56 -16.41 -7.39 -8.98
C HIS A 56 -17.54 -8.27 -8.48
N ILE A 57 -17.88 -8.13 -7.21
CA ILE A 57 -18.84 -8.96 -6.52
C ILE A 57 -20.17 -8.20 -6.39
N HIS A 58 -21.28 -8.87 -6.71
CA HIS A 58 -22.63 -8.26 -6.75
C HIS A 58 -23.59 -8.78 -5.66
N LYS A 59 -23.07 -9.35 -4.57
CA LYS A 59 -23.86 -9.94 -3.47
C LYS A 59 -23.05 -9.92 -2.18
N CYS A 60 -23.65 -9.61 -1.02
CA CYS A 60 -22.91 -9.53 0.26
C CYS A 60 -23.40 -10.48 1.39
N TRP A 61 -24.51 -11.19 1.19
CA TRP A 61 -25.13 -12.07 2.23
C TRP A 61 -24.83 -13.57 2.11
N ASP A 62 -23.88 -13.97 1.29
CA ASP A 62 -23.65 -15.38 0.96
C ASP A 62 -22.26 -15.87 1.39
N LEU A 63 -22.22 -17.02 2.08
CA LEU A 63 -20.96 -17.61 2.54
C LEU A 63 -20.05 -17.98 1.37
N ASN A 64 -20.59 -18.53 0.28
CA ASN A 64 -19.78 -18.94 -0.88
C ASN A 64 -19.18 -17.71 -1.55
N THR A 65 -19.92 -16.60 -1.61
CA THR A 65 -19.38 -15.32 -2.08
C THR A 65 -18.22 -14.84 -1.20
N TYR A 66 -18.37 -14.89 0.13
CA TYR A 66 -17.27 -14.54 1.05
C TYR A 66 -16.04 -15.43 0.85
N LEU A 67 -16.23 -16.74 0.66
CA LEU A 67 -15.12 -17.67 0.40
C LEU A 67 -14.41 -17.37 -0.93
N CYS A 68 -15.17 -17.04 -1.98
CA CYS A 68 -14.61 -16.59 -3.26
C CYS A 68 -13.80 -15.30 -3.11
N ALA A 69 -14.34 -14.31 -2.39
CA ALA A 69 -13.67 -13.05 -2.08
C ALA A 69 -12.34 -13.29 -1.33
N LYS A 70 -12.38 -14.11 -0.28
CA LYS A 70 -11.20 -14.47 0.50
C LYS A 70 -10.14 -15.17 -0.35
N LYS A 71 -10.56 -16.08 -1.24
CA LYS A 71 -9.66 -16.75 -2.17
C LYS A 71 -9.00 -15.77 -3.14
N ALA A 72 -9.76 -14.82 -3.68
CA ALA A 72 -9.24 -13.80 -4.59
C ALA A 72 -8.20 -12.91 -3.92
N ILE A 73 -8.47 -12.40 -2.72
CA ILE A 73 -7.53 -11.57 -1.95
C ILE A 73 -6.26 -12.35 -1.60
N ASN A 74 -6.38 -13.60 -1.16
CA ASN A 74 -5.22 -14.45 -0.86
C ASN A 74 -4.33 -14.72 -2.09
N LYS A 75 -4.87 -14.55 -3.30
CA LYS A 75 -4.14 -14.64 -4.57
C LYS A 75 -3.69 -13.29 -5.10
N GLY A 76 -3.89 -12.21 -4.34
CA GLY A 76 -3.43 -10.86 -4.65
C GLY A 76 -4.39 -10.02 -5.51
N CYS A 77 -5.53 -10.58 -5.92
CA CYS A 77 -6.51 -9.89 -6.78
C CYS A 77 -7.22 -8.76 -6.03
N ALA A 78 -7.52 -7.67 -6.74
CA ALA A 78 -8.36 -6.60 -6.22
C ALA A 78 -9.83 -7.01 -6.12
N LEU A 79 -10.57 -6.41 -5.18
CA LEU A 79 -11.99 -6.67 -4.96
C LEU A 79 -12.82 -5.38 -4.94
N LEU A 80 -13.86 -5.34 -5.77
CA LEU A 80 -14.95 -4.37 -5.67
C LEU A 80 -16.23 -5.09 -5.24
N LEU A 81 -16.99 -4.50 -4.32
CA LEU A 81 -18.31 -5.01 -3.95
C LEU A 81 -19.39 -3.98 -4.26
N SER A 82 -20.40 -4.39 -5.03
CA SER A 82 -21.65 -3.68 -5.19
C SER A 82 -22.76 -4.41 -4.42
N PRO A 83 -23.25 -3.84 -3.31
CA PRO A 83 -24.28 -4.48 -2.50
C PRO A 83 -25.70 -4.37 -3.08
N HIS A 84 -25.98 -3.44 -4.00
CA HIS A 84 -27.30 -3.27 -4.64
C HIS A 84 -28.44 -3.09 -3.63
N GLY A 85 -28.21 -2.33 -2.55
CA GLY A 85 -29.18 -2.11 -1.48
C GLY A 85 -29.30 -3.25 -0.47
N GLU A 86 -28.54 -4.33 -0.61
CA GLU A 86 -28.50 -5.42 0.38
C GLU A 86 -27.98 -4.95 1.76
N LEU A 87 -27.33 -3.79 1.84
CA LEU A 87 -26.85 -3.18 3.08
C LEU A 87 -27.80 -2.11 3.64
N PHE A 88 -28.98 -1.90 3.05
CA PHE A 88 -29.98 -1.01 3.64
C PHE A 88 -30.46 -1.53 5.00
N GLN A 89 -30.71 -0.62 5.94
CA GLN A 89 -31.18 -0.96 7.28
C GLN A 89 -32.47 -1.82 7.24
N PHE A 90 -33.43 -1.48 6.37
CA PHE A 90 -34.66 -2.27 6.18
C PHE A 90 -34.38 -3.68 5.65
N ALA A 91 -33.46 -3.84 4.70
CA ALA A 91 -33.09 -5.15 4.16
C ALA A 91 -32.43 -6.02 5.26
N MET A 92 -31.56 -5.41 6.08
CA MET A 92 -30.95 -6.04 7.24
C MET A 92 -31.97 -6.40 8.34
N GLU A 93 -33.03 -5.60 8.50
CA GLU A 93 -34.08 -5.81 9.51
C GLU A 93 -35.08 -6.90 9.15
N SER A 94 -35.28 -7.17 7.86
CA SER A 94 -36.23 -8.17 7.35
C SER A 94 -35.79 -9.65 7.50
N GLU A 95 -34.55 -9.94 7.93
CA GLU A 95 -34.08 -11.31 8.20
C GLU A 95 -34.48 -11.82 9.62
N LYS A 96 -34.67 -13.14 9.77
CA LYS A 96 -34.98 -13.80 11.07
C LYS A 96 -33.90 -13.51 12.13
N ALA A 97 -34.31 -12.96 13.28
CA ALA A 97 -33.45 -12.38 14.32
C ALA A 97 -32.25 -13.23 14.80
N VAL A 98 -32.40 -14.54 15.02
CA VAL A 98 -31.28 -15.38 15.54
C VAL A 98 -30.23 -15.67 14.46
N ARG A 99 -30.64 -15.82 13.19
CA ARG A 99 -29.72 -16.00 12.06
C ARG A 99 -29.05 -14.68 11.66
N LYS A 100 -29.73 -13.55 11.92
CA LYS A 100 -29.29 -12.18 11.63
C LYS A 100 -27.95 -11.83 12.30
N ASP A 101 -27.83 -11.99 13.61
CA ASP A 101 -26.61 -11.56 14.33
C ASP A 101 -25.40 -12.45 14.00
N ILE A 102 -25.61 -13.77 13.88
CA ILE A 102 -24.54 -14.71 13.55
C ILE A 102 -24.03 -14.45 12.13
N LYS A 103 -24.91 -14.34 11.12
CA LYS A 103 -24.49 -14.06 9.73
C LYS A 103 -23.82 -12.70 9.59
N ARG A 104 -24.37 -11.67 10.25
CA ARG A 104 -23.85 -10.30 10.25
C ARG A 104 -22.40 -10.26 10.74
N ILE A 105 -22.09 -10.93 11.85
CA ILE A 105 -20.76 -10.95 12.47
C ILE A 105 -19.80 -11.91 11.76
N THR A 106 -20.29 -13.04 11.23
CA THR A 106 -19.39 -14.11 10.75
C THR A 106 -18.82 -13.89 9.36
N TYR A 107 -19.61 -13.42 8.40
CA TYR A 107 -19.13 -13.26 7.02
C TYR A 107 -19.57 -11.95 6.36
N GLN A 108 -20.73 -11.36 6.69
CA GLN A 108 -21.18 -10.13 6.04
C GLN A 108 -20.28 -8.93 6.38
N GLN A 109 -20.11 -8.62 7.67
CA GLN A 109 -19.20 -7.56 8.11
C GLN A 109 -17.76 -7.84 7.63
N LYS A 110 -17.32 -9.09 7.74
CA LYS A 110 -15.97 -9.49 7.29
C LYS A 110 -15.77 -9.31 5.79
N MET A 111 -16.80 -9.55 4.99
CA MET A 111 -16.74 -9.37 3.54
C MET A 111 -16.63 -7.89 3.19
N VAL A 112 -17.43 -7.04 3.82
CA VAL A 112 -17.39 -5.58 3.60
C VAL A 112 -16.05 -4.99 4.05
N GLN A 113 -15.47 -5.50 5.14
CA GLN A 113 -14.12 -5.13 5.60
C GLN A 113 -13.00 -5.66 4.71
N LEU A 114 -13.23 -6.78 4.01
CA LEU A 114 -12.22 -7.47 3.19
C LEU A 114 -12.03 -6.82 1.81
N VAL A 115 -13.08 -6.22 1.25
CA VAL A 115 -13.05 -5.65 -0.11
C VAL A 115 -12.24 -4.36 -0.16
N ASP A 116 -11.66 -4.05 -1.32
CA ASP A 116 -10.84 -2.83 -1.47
C ASP A 116 -11.68 -1.57 -1.54
N ALA A 117 -12.89 -1.67 -2.09
CA ALA A 117 -13.87 -0.60 -2.14
C ALA A 117 -15.29 -1.13 -2.30
N LEU A 118 -16.24 -0.26 -1.97
CA LEU A 118 -17.67 -0.43 -2.20
C LEU A 118 -18.13 0.49 -3.32
N LEU A 119 -18.98 -0.04 -4.19
CA LEU A 119 -19.63 0.71 -5.26
C LEU A 119 -21.14 0.68 -5.05
N VAL A 120 -21.71 1.85 -4.77
CA VAL A 120 -23.14 2.02 -4.48
C VAL A 120 -23.81 2.88 -5.56
N PHE A 121 -25.14 2.83 -5.65
CA PHE A 121 -25.89 3.49 -6.75
C PHE A 121 -26.42 4.87 -6.40
N SER A 122 -26.49 5.21 -5.11
CA SER A 122 -27.09 6.46 -4.64
C SER A 122 -26.42 6.99 -3.38
N GLU A 123 -26.56 8.29 -3.16
CA GLU A 123 -26.15 8.95 -1.91
C GLU A 123 -26.85 8.35 -0.68
N LYS A 124 -28.10 7.91 -0.84
CA LYS A 124 -28.83 7.23 0.25
C LYS A 124 -28.15 5.92 0.65
N GLU A 125 -27.77 5.10 -0.33
CA GLU A 125 -27.07 3.84 -0.07
C GLU A 125 -25.68 4.08 0.54
N LYS A 126 -24.95 5.09 0.03
CA LYS A 126 -23.68 5.50 0.63
C LYS A 126 -23.86 5.87 2.10
N HIS A 127 -24.83 6.71 2.42
CA HIS A 127 -25.09 7.15 3.80
C HIS A 127 -25.38 5.98 4.74
N ASP A 128 -26.15 4.98 4.31
CA ASP A 128 -26.45 3.80 5.12
C ASP A 128 -25.23 2.89 5.30
N VAL A 129 -24.40 2.73 4.27
CA VAL A 129 -23.14 1.98 4.36
C VAL A 129 -22.12 2.69 5.26
N GLU A 130 -22.00 4.01 5.18
CA GLU A 130 -21.10 4.81 6.01
C GLU A 130 -21.41 4.69 7.51
N LYS A 131 -22.70 4.61 7.89
CA LYS A 131 -23.12 4.38 9.28
C LYS A 131 -22.55 3.08 9.87
N LEU A 132 -22.34 2.06 9.04
CA LEU A 132 -21.80 0.77 9.48
C LEU A 132 -20.33 0.87 9.88
N LYS A 133 -19.56 1.82 9.32
CA LYS A 133 -18.12 2.01 9.55
C LYS A 133 -17.29 0.75 9.25
N TRP A 134 -17.78 -0.14 8.39
CA TRP A 134 -17.10 -1.38 8.02
C TRP A 134 -16.05 -1.15 6.94
N ASN A 135 -16.26 -0.19 6.03
CA ASN A 135 -15.30 0.23 5.02
C ASN A 135 -15.56 1.70 4.65
N ASN A 136 -14.49 2.49 4.53
CA ASN A 136 -14.58 3.92 4.25
C ASN A 136 -14.30 4.25 2.77
N ARG A 137 -13.90 3.26 1.96
CA ARG A 137 -13.62 3.42 0.53
C ARG A 137 -14.92 3.14 -0.24
N ILE A 138 -15.75 4.16 -0.40
CA ILE A 138 -17.07 4.06 -1.04
C ILE A 138 -17.14 5.04 -2.20
N ASP A 139 -17.50 4.57 -3.39
CA ASP A 139 -17.79 5.40 -4.55
C ASP A 139 -19.22 5.18 -5.04
N ILE A 140 -19.77 6.21 -5.68
CA ILE A 140 -21.12 6.20 -6.23
C ILE A 140 -21.03 6.18 -7.75
N VAL A 141 -21.66 5.19 -8.37
CA VAL A 141 -21.98 5.22 -9.79
C VAL A 141 -23.45 4.85 -9.96
N PRO A 142 -24.30 5.80 -10.40
CA PRO A 142 -25.69 5.51 -10.66
C PRO A 142 -25.84 4.44 -11.75
N SER A 143 -26.83 3.58 -11.61
CA SER A 143 -27.19 2.63 -12.66
C SER A 143 -28.01 3.32 -13.74
N CYS A 144 -27.63 3.14 -15.01
CA CYS A 144 -28.41 3.62 -16.16
C CYS A 144 -29.81 3.02 -16.23
N LEU A 145 -30.08 1.91 -15.53
CA LEU A 145 -31.41 1.30 -15.45
C LEU A 145 -32.36 2.06 -14.51
N PHE A 146 -31.81 2.80 -13.54
CA PHE A 146 -32.59 3.55 -12.55
C PHE A 146 -32.47 5.06 -12.72
N ASN A 147 -31.54 5.52 -13.56
CA ASN A 147 -31.24 6.92 -13.75
C ASN A 147 -31.04 7.23 -15.23
N SER A 148 -31.98 7.96 -15.83
CA SER A 148 -31.93 8.36 -17.24
C SER A 148 -30.86 9.39 -17.57
N ASN A 149 -30.24 10.03 -16.56
CA ASN A 149 -29.22 11.06 -16.76
C ASN A 149 -27.83 10.47 -16.98
N ILE A 150 -27.66 9.14 -16.89
CA ILE A 150 -26.39 8.47 -17.18
C ILE A 150 -26.61 7.41 -18.26
N SER A 151 -25.76 7.44 -19.29
CA SER A 151 -25.79 6.41 -20.33
C SER A 151 -25.13 5.11 -19.85
N ALA A 152 -25.43 3.99 -20.51
CA ALA A 152 -24.78 2.72 -20.20
C ALA A 152 -23.26 2.77 -20.42
N GLN A 153 -22.81 3.51 -21.44
CA GLN A 153 -21.41 3.74 -21.72
C GLN A 153 -20.74 4.54 -20.60
N GLU A 154 -21.33 5.68 -20.22
CA GLU A 154 -20.79 6.55 -19.16
C GLU A 154 -20.74 5.83 -17.80
N MET A 155 -21.76 5.01 -17.50
CA MET A 155 -21.75 4.15 -16.32
C MET A 155 -20.56 3.19 -16.34
N ALA A 156 -20.30 2.50 -17.46
CA ALA A 156 -19.18 1.59 -17.58
C ALA A 156 -17.82 2.31 -17.49
N GLU A 157 -17.67 3.49 -18.10
CA GLU A 157 -16.46 4.32 -17.99
C GLU A 157 -16.17 4.66 -16.52
N LYS A 158 -17.17 5.12 -15.78
CA LYS A 158 -17.03 5.44 -14.35
C LYS A 158 -16.66 4.20 -13.53
N VAL A 159 -17.27 3.05 -13.79
CA VAL A 159 -16.91 1.80 -13.08
C VAL A 159 -15.47 1.36 -13.41
N ILE A 160 -15.02 1.51 -14.65
CA ILE A 160 -13.62 1.22 -15.06
C ILE A 160 -12.64 2.17 -14.38
N LEU A 161 -13.00 3.45 -14.22
CA LEU A 161 -12.21 4.41 -13.45
C LEU A 161 -12.08 3.98 -11.98
N ILE A 162 -13.15 3.44 -11.37
CA ILE A 162 -13.08 2.88 -10.01
C ILE A 162 -12.18 1.65 -9.94
N TYR A 163 -12.25 0.72 -10.90
CA TYR A 163 -11.32 -0.40 -10.94
C TYR A 163 -9.87 0.08 -11.02
N THR A 164 -9.60 1.05 -11.89
CA THR A 164 -8.26 1.63 -12.07
C THR A 164 -7.78 2.31 -10.79
N LYS A 165 -8.64 3.08 -10.12
CA LYS A 165 -8.39 3.68 -8.79
C LYS A 165 -8.02 2.62 -7.75
N ILE A 166 -8.71 1.48 -7.71
CA ILE A 166 -8.40 0.37 -6.80
C ILE A 166 -7.02 -0.23 -7.12
N ILE A 167 -6.73 -0.50 -8.40
CA ILE A 167 -5.43 -1.03 -8.83
C ILE A 167 -4.29 -0.07 -8.46
N HIS A 168 -4.47 1.23 -8.71
CA HIS A 168 -3.49 2.26 -8.33
C HIS A 168 -3.33 2.41 -6.83
N THR A 169 -4.39 2.19 -6.05
CA THR A 169 -4.29 2.16 -4.58
C THR A 169 -3.44 0.97 -4.12
N ARG A 170 -3.63 -0.20 -4.73
CA ARG A 170 -2.92 -1.45 -4.41
C ARG A 170 -1.56 -1.60 -5.10
N TYR A 171 -0.99 -0.53 -5.65
CA TYR A 171 0.20 -0.62 -6.52
C TYR A 171 1.36 -1.42 -5.90
N ARG A 172 1.56 -1.36 -4.57
CA ARG A 172 2.60 -2.10 -3.84
C ARG A 172 2.49 -3.62 -3.99
N LYS A 173 1.27 -4.14 -4.17
CA LYS A 173 1.03 -5.57 -4.46
C LYS A 173 1.66 -6.01 -5.77
N TYR A 174 1.57 -5.14 -6.76
CA TYR A 174 2.01 -5.41 -8.13
C TYR A 174 3.49 -5.06 -8.35
N MET A 175 4.14 -4.46 -7.36
CA MET A 175 5.57 -4.21 -7.41
C MET A 175 6.36 -5.52 -7.26
N THR A 176 7.26 -5.74 -8.21
CA THR A 176 8.25 -6.81 -8.21
C THR A 176 9.41 -6.48 -7.28
N THR A 177 10.22 -7.50 -6.95
CA THR A 177 11.47 -7.29 -6.22
C THR A 177 12.44 -6.42 -7.02
N ALA A 178 12.45 -6.55 -8.36
CA ALA A 178 13.28 -5.73 -9.25
C ALA A 178 12.93 -4.24 -9.12
N GLU A 179 11.65 -3.87 -9.19
CA GLU A 179 11.21 -2.47 -9.01
C GLU A 179 11.61 -1.89 -7.66
N PHE A 180 11.55 -2.70 -6.59
CA PHE A 180 12.01 -2.25 -5.28
C PHE A 180 13.53 -2.04 -5.25
N GLN A 181 14.32 -2.89 -5.93
CA GLN A 181 15.76 -2.68 -6.07
C GLN A 181 16.08 -1.46 -6.95
N SER A 182 15.26 -1.18 -7.96
CA SER A 182 15.36 0.05 -8.74
C SER A 182 15.16 1.29 -7.87
N ILE A 183 14.16 1.30 -6.99
CA ILE A 183 13.96 2.39 -6.00
C ILE A 183 15.18 2.55 -5.12
N CYS A 184 15.69 1.46 -4.57
CA CYS A 184 16.88 1.44 -3.72
C CYS A 184 18.10 2.04 -4.44
N THR A 185 18.29 1.70 -5.72
CA THR A 185 19.39 2.20 -6.56
C THR A 185 19.25 3.69 -6.86
N LEU A 186 18.05 4.13 -7.26
CA LEU A 186 17.74 5.54 -7.52
C LEU A 186 17.93 6.37 -6.25
N LEU A 187 17.42 5.88 -5.13
CA LEU A 187 17.51 6.55 -3.84
C LEU A 187 18.96 6.66 -3.39
N HIS A 188 19.75 5.60 -3.49
CA HIS A 188 21.18 5.63 -3.17
C HIS A 188 21.91 6.70 -3.99
N LYS A 189 21.72 6.71 -5.32
CA LYS A 189 22.35 7.72 -6.18
C LYS A 189 21.89 9.14 -5.84
N GLY A 190 20.61 9.31 -5.55
CA GLY A 190 20.03 10.58 -5.10
C GLY A 190 20.56 11.08 -3.77
N LEU A 191 20.84 10.18 -2.82
CA LEU A 191 21.42 10.52 -1.52
C LEU A 191 22.90 10.90 -1.62
N GLN A 192 23.63 10.32 -2.57
CA GLN A 192 25.03 10.64 -2.80
C GLN A 192 25.25 12.02 -3.42
N GLN A 193 24.34 12.43 -4.31
CA GLN A 193 24.44 13.70 -5.05
C GLN A 193 25.73 13.88 -5.88
N ASP A 194 26.58 12.85 -5.99
CA ASP A 194 27.83 12.87 -6.76
C ASP A 194 27.63 12.20 -8.13
N GLU A 195 27.96 12.93 -9.21
CA GLU A 195 27.93 12.45 -10.59
C GLU A 195 28.95 11.32 -10.84
N ASN A 196 30.15 11.41 -10.24
CA ASN A 196 31.30 10.56 -10.54
C ASN A 196 31.31 9.24 -9.76
N TYR A 197 30.39 9.06 -8.81
CA TYR A 197 30.30 7.85 -8.01
C TYR A 197 29.82 6.64 -8.84
N LYS A 198 30.74 5.73 -9.16
CA LYS A 198 30.55 4.53 -9.99
C LYS A 198 30.36 3.25 -9.17
N ILE A 199 29.48 3.26 -8.16
CA ILE A 199 29.08 2.03 -7.43
C ILE A 199 27.63 1.67 -7.75
N ILE A 200 27.24 1.74 -9.01
CA ILE A 200 26.02 1.05 -9.45
C ILE A 200 26.45 -0.07 -10.38
N PRO A 201 26.24 -1.33 -10.01
CA PRO A 201 26.50 -2.47 -10.88
C PRO A 201 25.83 -2.31 -12.25
N THR A 202 26.51 -2.67 -13.33
CA THR A 202 26.04 -2.44 -14.71
C THR A 202 24.69 -3.10 -15.00
N ASP A 203 24.44 -4.27 -14.42
CA ASP A 203 23.17 -4.98 -14.46
C ASP A 203 22.01 -4.15 -13.89
N ARG A 204 22.23 -3.40 -12.80
CA ARG A 204 21.23 -2.52 -12.19
C ARG A 204 20.89 -1.31 -13.05
N LEU A 205 21.87 -0.75 -13.74
CA LEU A 205 21.63 0.34 -14.68
C LEU A 205 20.80 -0.14 -15.88
N LEU A 206 21.10 -1.32 -16.42
CA LEU A 206 20.31 -1.92 -17.50
C LEU A 206 18.88 -2.20 -17.05
N GLU A 207 18.66 -2.68 -15.81
CA GLU A 207 17.32 -2.84 -15.25
C GLU A 207 16.54 -1.51 -15.24
N LEU A 208 17.17 -0.40 -14.83
CA LEU A 208 16.54 0.92 -14.80
C LEU A 208 16.15 1.44 -16.19
N HIS A 209 16.98 1.23 -17.21
CA HIS A 209 16.68 1.63 -18.57
C HIS A 209 15.53 0.83 -19.20
N ASN A 210 15.31 -0.40 -18.75
CA ASN A 210 14.27 -1.29 -19.28
C ASN A 210 12.92 -1.19 -18.53
N LEU A 211 12.80 -0.25 -17.59
CA LEU A 211 11.55 -0.06 -16.85
C LEU A 211 10.42 0.41 -17.76
N THR A 212 9.27 -0.27 -17.71
CA THR A 212 8.06 0.13 -18.44
C THR A 212 7.39 1.35 -17.81
N PRO A 213 6.53 2.08 -18.54
CA PRO A 213 5.77 3.19 -17.97
C PRO A 213 4.96 2.80 -16.71
N GLN A 214 4.38 1.61 -16.69
CA GLN A 214 3.64 1.11 -15.53
C GLN A 214 4.55 0.81 -14.33
N GLN A 215 5.78 0.34 -14.57
CA GLN A 215 6.77 0.16 -13.50
C GLN A 215 7.21 1.51 -12.94
N TRP A 216 7.50 2.48 -13.81
CA TRP A 216 7.79 3.86 -13.39
C TRP A 216 6.66 4.46 -12.57
N GLN A 217 5.41 4.31 -12.99
CA GLN A 217 4.26 4.79 -12.24
C GLN A 217 4.24 4.22 -10.81
N ARG A 218 4.48 2.92 -10.64
CA ARG A 218 4.52 2.30 -9.30
C ARG A 218 5.71 2.79 -8.46
N ILE A 219 6.87 2.99 -9.09
CA ILE A 219 8.07 3.54 -8.45
C ILE A 219 7.81 4.96 -7.93
N LEU A 220 7.19 5.81 -8.75
CA LEU A 220 6.89 7.19 -8.39
C LEU A 220 5.79 7.27 -7.30
N LEU A 221 4.75 6.44 -7.40
CA LEU A 221 3.74 6.30 -6.33
C LEU A 221 4.37 5.85 -5.01
N PHE A 222 5.32 4.90 -5.06
CA PHE A 222 6.07 4.47 -3.89
C PHE A 222 6.90 5.61 -3.30
N ALA A 223 7.59 6.37 -4.15
CA ALA A 223 8.43 7.47 -3.73
C ALA A 223 7.63 8.58 -3.02
N ASP A 224 6.44 8.90 -3.53
CA ASP A 224 5.55 9.88 -2.91
C ASP A 224 5.03 9.40 -1.54
N ASP A 225 4.63 8.13 -1.45
CA ASP A 225 4.09 7.54 -0.23
C ASP A 225 5.15 7.34 0.88
N GLU A 226 6.42 7.14 0.50
CA GLU A 226 7.57 7.06 1.41
C GLU A 226 8.27 8.42 1.63
N ASN A 227 7.77 9.50 0.99
CA ASN A 227 8.31 10.86 1.02
C ASN A 227 9.80 10.96 0.63
N ILE A 228 10.19 10.24 -0.42
CA ILE A 228 11.55 10.23 -0.98
C ILE A 228 11.61 10.77 -2.41
N ARG A 229 10.52 11.39 -2.90
CA ARG A 229 10.39 11.81 -4.30
C ARG A 229 11.55 12.69 -4.77
N ASN A 230 11.94 13.68 -3.96
CA ASN A 230 13.05 14.58 -4.29
C ASN A 230 14.36 13.81 -4.56
N TYR A 231 14.71 12.82 -3.72
CA TYR A 231 15.92 12.02 -3.93
C TYR A 231 15.82 11.12 -5.15
N ILE A 232 14.64 10.58 -5.43
CA ILE A 232 14.40 9.77 -6.63
C ILE A 232 14.56 10.62 -7.89
N ASP A 233 14.02 11.84 -7.92
CA ASP A 233 14.13 12.75 -9.06
C ASP A 233 15.59 13.20 -9.30
N ILE A 234 16.36 13.44 -8.23
CA ILE A 234 17.81 13.66 -8.31
C ILE A 234 18.50 12.42 -8.91
N GLY A 235 18.19 11.22 -8.41
CA GLY A 235 18.75 9.97 -8.92
C GLY A 235 18.44 9.74 -10.41
N ILE A 236 17.21 10.01 -10.84
CA ILE A 236 16.77 9.95 -12.25
C ILE A 236 17.61 10.91 -13.11
N SER A 237 17.78 12.15 -12.63
CA SER A 237 18.53 13.19 -13.33
C SER A 237 20.02 12.83 -13.46
N LEU A 238 20.66 12.41 -12.38
CA LEU A 238 22.07 12.01 -12.36
C LEU A 238 22.36 10.78 -13.23
N LEU A 239 21.40 9.85 -13.32
CA LEU A 239 21.51 8.66 -14.18
C LEU A 239 21.02 8.91 -15.61
N LYS A 240 20.60 10.14 -15.94
CA LYS A 240 20.10 10.53 -17.26
C LYS A 240 18.96 9.61 -17.73
N LEU A 241 18.11 9.20 -16.79
CA LEU A 241 16.91 8.44 -17.08
C LEU A 241 15.79 9.39 -17.48
N SER A 242 14.94 8.95 -18.40
CA SER A 242 13.78 9.72 -18.85
C SER A 242 12.53 8.88 -18.60
N PRO A 243 11.99 8.84 -17.36
CA PRO A 243 10.68 8.27 -17.14
C PRO A 243 9.68 9.01 -18.04
N THR A 244 8.71 8.28 -18.61
CA THR A 244 7.58 8.91 -19.29
C THR A 244 6.94 9.97 -18.39
N ASN A 245 6.34 11.02 -18.97
CA ASN A 245 5.72 12.14 -18.25
C ASN A 245 4.54 11.67 -17.37
N ILE A 246 4.86 11.13 -16.19
CA ILE A 246 3.91 10.56 -15.22
C ILE A 246 3.80 11.55 -14.07
N ASP A 247 2.66 12.23 -14.01
CA ASP A 247 2.27 12.98 -12.83
C ASP A 247 1.58 12.03 -11.84
N SER A 248 2.31 11.63 -10.80
CA SER A 248 1.80 10.71 -9.78
C SER A 248 0.78 11.36 -8.83
N GLN A 249 0.73 12.69 -8.74
CA GLN A 249 -0.18 13.41 -7.85
C GLN A 249 -1.60 13.49 -8.42
N SER A 250 -1.76 13.50 -9.75
CA SER A 250 -3.07 13.43 -10.41
C SER A 250 -3.66 12.02 -10.50
N ILE A 251 -2.89 10.98 -10.12
CA ILE A 251 -3.38 9.60 -10.14
C ILE A 251 -4.42 9.39 -9.04
N LEU A 252 -5.66 9.11 -9.45
CA LEU A 252 -6.76 8.83 -8.54
C LEU A 252 -6.52 7.55 -7.73
N ARG A 253 -6.50 7.68 -6.40
CA ARG A 253 -6.30 6.60 -5.42
C ARG A 253 -7.15 6.81 -4.17
N TYR A 254 -7.36 5.76 -3.39
CA TYR A 254 -7.84 5.93 -2.01
C TYR A 254 -6.67 6.23 -1.08
N PRO A 255 -6.92 6.90 0.06
CA PRO A 255 -5.95 6.97 1.15
C PRO A 255 -5.51 5.57 1.58
N ALA A 256 -4.21 5.41 1.82
CA ALA A 256 -3.65 4.19 2.41
C ALA A 256 -4.27 3.93 3.78
N TYR A 257 -4.48 2.66 4.14
CA TYR A 257 -5.01 2.33 5.47
C TYR A 257 -4.01 2.65 6.59
N MET A 258 -2.72 2.50 6.31
CA MET A 258 -1.63 2.80 7.25
C MET A 258 -0.61 3.74 6.60
N PRO A 259 -0.93 5.05 6.48
CA PRO A 259 -0.01 6.01 5.89
C PRO A 259 1.27 6.14 6.74
N LYS A 260 2.40 6.29 6.05
CA LYS A 260 3.69 6.54 6.71
C LYS A 260 3.74 7.96 7.29
N ALA A 261 4.61 8.16 8.29
CA ALA A 261 4.88 9.51 8.78
C ALA A 261 5.65 10.30 7.71
N LYS A 262 5.26 11.57 7.53
CA LYS A 262 5.84 12.50 6.56
C LYS A 262 6.79 13.52 7.21
N GLU A 263 6.72 13.64 8.54
CA GLU A 263 7.58 14.50 9.33
C GLU A 263 9.02 13.95 9.31
N THR A 264 10.02 14.82 9.36
CA THR A 264 11.41 14.40 9.52
C THR A 264 11.64 13.82 10.92
N LEU A 265 12.71 13.02 11.09
CA LEU A 265 13.10 12.55 12.41
C LEU A 265 13.52 13.72 13.28
N ASN A 266 12.87 13.86 14.44
CA ASN A 266 13.30 14.82 15.45
C ASN A 266 14.70 14.44 15.93
N LYS A 267 15.62 15.40 15.86
CA LYS A 267 17.04 15.24 16.23
C LYS A 267 17.37 15.69 17.64
N LYS A 268 16.42 16.34 18.34
CA LYS A 268 16.68 17.04 19.61
C LYS A 268 16.02 16.38 20.81
N GLU A 269 14.92 15.66 20.61
CA GLU A 269 14.16 15.05 21.69
C GLU A 269 13.56 13.69 21.29
N ALA A 270 13.30 12.86 22.31
CA ALA A 270 12.68 11.56 22.13
C ALA A 270 11.14 11.67 22.16
N ILE A 271 10.51 11.19 21.09
CA ILE A 271 9.07 11.02 20.96
C ILE A 271 8.75 9.61 21.44
N THR A 272 8.47 9.47 22.74
CA THR A 272 8.07 8.20 23.37
C THR A 272 6.95 8.46 24.36
N THR A 273 6.02 7.51 24.46
CA THR A 273 4.92 7.55 25.45
C THR A 273 5.35 7.04 26.82
N ASN A 274 6.48 6.32 26.90
CA ASN A 274 7.00 5.76 28.14
C ASN A 274 8.01 6.71 28.80
N TYR A 275 7.65 7.21 29.99
CA TYR A 275 8.45 8.14 30.79
C TYR A 275 9.86 7.61 31.08
N PHE A 276 10.00 6.41 31.65
CA PHE A 276 11.32 5.82 31.97
C PHE A 276 12.21 5.65 30.72
N SER A 277 11.60 5.38 29.58
CA SER A 277 12.35 5.31 28.32
C SER A 277 12.83 6.68 27.86
N ARG A 278 12.01 7.73 28.03
CA ARG A 278 12.39 9.12 27.75
C ARG A 278 13.54 9.55 28.64
N GLU A 279 13.38 9.39 29.95
CA GLU A 279 14.38 9.77 30.95
C GLU A 279 15.72 9.08 30.69
N ARG A 280 15.73 7.77 30.40
CA ARG A 280 16.95 7.05 30.04
C ARG A 280 17.62 7.60 28.78
N ILE A 281 16.84 7.96 27.76
CA ILE A 281 17.35 8.52 26.51
C ILE A 281 17.95 9.90 26.76
N GLU A 282 17.23 10.77 27.47
CA GLU A 282 17.67 12.13 27.76
C GLU A 282 18.92 12.15 28.65
N ASN A 283 18.96 11.32 29.70
CA ASN A 283 20.13 11.21 30.59
C ASN A 283 21.37 10.69 29.84
N ALA A 284 21.21 9.70 28.97
CA ALA A 284 22.33 9.17 28.17
C ALA A 284 22.87 10.21 27.17
N ASN A 285 22.04 11.18 26.75
CA ASN A 285 22.38 12.22 25.78
C ASN A 285 22.70 13.59 26.41
N GLU A 286 22.65 13.72 27.74
CA GLU A 286 22.80 15.00 28.43
C GLU A 286 24.18 15.62 28.16
N ARG A 287 25.22 14.77 28.18
CA ARG A 287 26.63 15.16 28.07
C ARG A 287 27.25 14.93 26.70
N GLU A 288 26.48 14.36 25.77
CA GLU A 288 26.95 14.05 24.43
C GLU A 288 26.87 15.27 23.52
N GLU A 289 27.86 15.41 22.64
CA GLU A 289 27.93 16.48 21.65
C GLU A 289 27.27 16.08 20.32
N GLU A 290 27.04 17.06 19.45
CA GLU A 290 26.65 16.78 18.07
C GLU A 290 27.84 16.18 17.30
N PRO A 291 27.64 15.21 16.37
CA PRO A 291 26.35 14.74 15.85
C PRO A 291 25.80 13.49 16.57
N ILE A 292 26.51 12.94 17.57
CA ILE A 292 26.12 11.73 18.31
C ILE A 292 24.73 11.90 18.95
N LYS A 293 24.49 13.07 19.55
CA LYS A 293 23.19 13.43 20.13
C LYS A 293 22.07 13.39 19.09
N SER A 294 22.26 13.97 17.90
CA SER A 294 21.29 13.88 16.80
C SER A 294 21.03 12.44 16.37
N ILE A 295 22.08 11.65 16.11
CA ILE A 295 21.95 10.27 15.61
C ILE A 295 21.20 9.39 16.61
N THR A 296 21.49 9.52 17.90
CA THR A 296 20.85 8.73 18.96
C THR A 296 19.36 9.07 19.14
N PHE A 297 18.98 10.36 19.07
CA PHE A 297 17.57 10.76 19.05
C PHE A 297 16.85 10.26 17.80
N MET A 298 17.49 10.35 16.63
CA MET A 298 16.95 9.80 15.38
C MET A 298 16.71 8.29 15.47
N MET A 299 17.63 7.52 16.06
CA MET A 299 17.46 6.09 16.29
C MET A 299 16.31 5.77 17.26
N ALA A 300 16.15 6.56 18.32
CA ALA A 300 15.04 6.43 19.27
C ALA A 300 13.68 6.68 18.59
N ASN A 301 13.59 7.76 17.83
CA ASN A 301 12.38 8.17 17.13
C ASN A 301 12.03 7.22 15.99
N ALA A 302 13.03 6.71 15.26
CA ALA A 302 12.83 5.69 14.26
C ALA A 302 12.29 4.38 14.87
N LYS A 303 12.78 3.98 16.06
CA LYS A 303 12.24 2.82 16.78
C LYS A 303 10.78 3.03 17.17
N PHE A 304 10.42 4.22 17.67
CA PHE A 304 9.03 4.56 17.99
C PHE A 304 8.12 4.46 16.75
N LEU A 305 8.52 5.09 15.63
CA LEU A 305 7.77 5.02 14.38
C LEU A 305 7.68 3.60 13.82
N SER A 306 8.72 2.79 13.99
CA SER A 306 8.71 1.38 13.58
C SER A 306 7.67 0.57 14.35
N GLN A 307 7.50 0.83 15.65
CA GLN A 307 6.49 0.16 16.48
C GLN A 307 5.06 0.52 16.05
N GLN A 308 4.87 1.75 15.57
CA GLN A 308 3.58 2.22 15.03
C GLN A 308 3.36 1.85 13.56
N LYS A 309 4.27 1.10 12.92
CA LYS A 309 4.27 0.79 11.46
C LYS A 309 4.35 2.02 10.54
N ARG A 310 4.71 3.19 11.08
CA ARG A 310 4.74 4.50 10.37
C ARG A 310 6.14 4.90 9.87
N LEU A 311 7.17 4.13 10.18
CA LEU A 311 8.52 4.36 9.67
C LEU A 311 8.54 4.23 8.14
N SER A 312 9.02 5.29 7.46
CA SER A 312 9.23 5.39 6.00
C SER A 312 10.70 5.32 5.58
N LEU A 313 10.96 5.12 4.29
CA LEU A 313 12.30 5.22 3.70
C LEU A 313 12.92 6.61 3.86
N GLN A 314 12.13 7.69 3.93
CA GLN A 314 12.66 9.03 4.22
C GLN A 314 13.46 9.04 5.52
N HIS A 315 12.92 8.48 6.61
CA HIS A 315 13.63 8.45 7.89
C HIS A 315 14.93 7.62 7.82
N LEU A 316 14.95 6.54 7.02
CA LEU A 316 16.17 5.77 6.77
C LEU A 316 17.19 6.59 5.98
N SER A 317 16.74 7.34 4.97
CA SER A 317 17.57 8.28 4.22
C SER A 317 18.18 9.35 5.12
N GLU A 318 17.42 9.90 6.07
CA GLU A 318 17.94 10.87 7.03
C GLU A 318 19.01 10.27 7.95
N ILE A 319 18.78 9.06 8.47
CA ILE A 319 19.79 8.34 9.25
C ILE A 319 21.02 8.05 8.40
N TYR A 320 20.82 7.62 7.15
CA TYR A 320 21.91 7.35 6.21
C TYR A 320 22.80 8.58 6.02
N LEU A 321 22.20 9.76 5.81
CA LEU A 321 22.95 10.99 5.61
C LEU A 321 23.80 11.32 6.84
N MET A 322 23.24 11.24 8.05
CA MET A 322 23.99 11.50 9.29
C MET A 322 25.13 10.49 9.48
N ILE A 323 24.86 9.20 9.25
CA ILE A 323 25.85 8.13 9.47
C ILE A 323 27.01 8.22 8.47
N ARG A 324 26.73 8.61 7.23
CA ARG A 324 27.73 8.62 6.16
C ARG A 324 28.55 9.91 6.10
N PHE A 325 27.92 11.07 6.33
CA PHE A 325 28.52 12.36 6.00
C PHE A 325 28.93 13.20 7.20
N GLU A 326 28.46 12.88 8.41
CA GLU A 326 28.91 13.56 9.62
C GLU A 326 30.13 12.86 10.21
N ASP A 327 31.00 13.65 10.85
CA ASP A 327 32.18 13.15 11.56
C ASP A 327 31.83 12.89 13.03
N TYR A 328 32.03 11.67 13.50
CA TYR A 328 31.74 11.26 14.87
C TYR A 328 32.52 10.04 15.30
N ASP A 329 32.65 9.89 16.62
CA ASP A 329 33.23 8.71 17.23
C ASP A 329 32.21 7.55 17.22
N GLU A 330 32.50 6.53 16.40
CA GLU A 330 31.66 5.34 16.23
C GLU A 330 31.57 4.50 17.51
N ASP A 331 32.65 4.41 18.28
CA ASP A 331 32.72 3.67 19.54
C ASP A 331 31.87 4.35 20.61
N GLN A 332 31.96 5.69 20.68
CA GLN A 332 31.13 6.49 21.56
C GLN A 332 29.64 6.38 21.18
N LEU A 333 29.30 6.46 19.89
CA LEU A 333 27.93 6.25 19.43
C LEU A 333 27.39 4.87 19.86
N ALA A 334 28.20 3.81 19.70
CA ALA A 334 27.84 2.47 20.12
C ALA A 334 27.62 2.38 21.64
N ALA A 335 28.47 3.03 22.43
CA ALA A 335 28.37 3.10 23.89
C ALA A 335 27.07 3.79 24.33
N VAL A 336 26.76 4.96 23.78
CA VAL A 336 25.53 5.71 24.10
C VAL A 336 24.29 4.92 23.70
N LEU A 337 24.24 4.35 22.50
CA LEU A 337 23.13 3.49 22.07
C LEU A 337 22.95 2.25 22.96
N LYS A 338 24.04 1.73 23.53
CA LYS A 338 23.97 0.62 24.49
C LYS A 338 23.31 1.07 25.79
N GLN A 339 23.70 2.23 26.34
CA GLN A 339 23.07 2.83 27.53
C GLN A 339 21.57 3.08 27.32
N MET A 340 21.17 3.52 26.12
CA MET A 340 19.77 3.76 25.78
C MET A 340 18.93 2.49 25.53
N HIS A 341 19.55 1.31 25.49
CA HIS A 341 18.97 0.04 25.04
C HIS A 341 18.48 0.08 23.56
N LEU A 342 19.23 0.78 22.72
CA LEU A 342 18.97 0.97 21.29
C LEU A 342 20.02 0.31 20.38
N LEU A 343 21.17 -0.13 20.90
CA LEU A 343 22.24 -0.69 20.08
C LEU A 343 21.75 -1.81 19.14
N LYS A 344 21.02 -2.81 19.66
CA LYS A 344 20.46 -3.88 18.84
C LYS A 344 19.45 -3.39 17.80
N PHE A 345 18.79 -2.25 18.01
CA PHE A 345 17.92 -1.65 17.00
C PHE A 345 18.77 -0.96 15.93
N GLY A 346 19.76 -0.15 16.33
CA GLY A 346 20.71 0.48 15.43
C GLY A 346 21.41 -0.52 14.52
N GLN A 347 21.89 -1.65 15.06
CA GLN A 347 22.54 -2.71 14.27
C GLN A 347 21.63 -3.30 13.17
N ARG A 348 20.31 -3.38 13.42
CA ARG A 348 19.34 -3.80 12.40
C ARG A 348 19.10 -2.71 11.37
N MET A 349 19.09 -1.45 11.78
CA MET A 349 19.01 -0.33 10.85
C MET A 349 20.23 -0.32 9.93
N MET A 350 21.45 -0.54 10.44
CA MET A 350 22.65 -0.69 9.62
C MET A 350 22.52 -1.82 8.62
N GLN A 351 21.99 -2.98 9.03
CA GLN A 351 21.73 -4.08 8.09
C GLN A 351 20.80 -3.65 6.95
N ILE A 352 19.76 -2.87 7.24
CA ILE A 352 18.84 -2.34 6.22
C ILE A 352 19.56 -1.33 5.32
N LEU A 353 20.31 -0.38 5.89
CA LEU A 353 21.04 0.62 5.12
C LEU A 353 22.08 -0.01 4.19
N THR A 354 22.85 -0.99 4.67
CA THR A 354 23.84 -1.71 3.85
C THR A 354 23.18 -2.54 2.76
N LYS A 355 22.11 -3.27 3.08
CA LYS A 355 21.45 -4.20 2.14
C LYS A 355 20.58 -3.51 1.11
N ASN A 356 19.89 -2.44 1.51
CA ASN A 356 18.86 -1.77 0.70
C ASN A 356 19.29 -0.38 0.22
N LEU A 357 20.10 0.37 0.96
CA LEU A 357 20.56 1.70 0.53
C LEU A 357 22.05 1.73 0.19
N PHE A 358 22.66 0.56 0.04
CA PHE A 358 24.06 0.37 -0.35
C PHE A 358 25.04 1.20 0.50
N LEU A 359 24.78 1.33 1.81
CA LEU A 359 25.74 1.93 2.74
C LEU A 359 27.01 1.06 2.76
N GLU A 360 28.15 1.66 2.44
CA GLU A 360 29.41 0.92 2.35
C GLU A 360 29.89 0.48 3.74
N ARG A 361 30.61 -0.64 3.77
CA ARG A 361 31.11 -1.23 5.03
C ARG A 361 32.05 -0.31 5.81
N GLY A 362 32.68 0.66 5.16
CA GLY A 362 33.55 1.64 5.82
C GLY A 362 32.80 2.70 6.63
N TYR A 363 31.48 2.83 6.45
CA TYR A 363 30.64 3.82 7.13
C TYR A 363 29.65 3.15 8.10
N THR A 364 29.86 1.90 8.47
CA THR A 364 29.00 1.19 9.43
C THR A 364 29.62 1.28 10.83
N PRO A 365 29.07 2.09 11.75
CA PRO A 365 29.69 2.35 13.05
C PRO A 365 29.70 1.15 14.01
N PHE A 366 28.93 0.11 13.70
CA PHE A 366 28.93 -1.13 14.46
C PHE A 366 28.40 -2.28 13.59
N PRO A 367 28.73 -3.54 13.95
CA PRO A 367 28.38 -4.70 13.12
C PRO A 367 26.86 -4.83 12.92
N PRO A 368 26.39 -4.99 11.66
CA PRO A 368 24.98 -5.15 11.36
C PRO A 368 24.44 -6.50 11.84
N ILE A 369 23.15 -6.54 12.20
CA ILE A 369 22.45 -7.78 12.59
C ILE A 369 21.37 -8.09 11.56
N ASP A 370 21.42 -9.28 10.96
CA ASP A 370 20.36 -9.84 10.11
C ASP A 370 19.59 -10.93 10.87
N ASP A 371 18.59 -10.52 11.64
CA ASP A 371 17.72 -11.42 12.40
C ASP A 371 16.26 -11.36 11.94
N LYS A 372 15.39 -12.22 12.51
CA LYS A 372 13.95 -12.23 12.19
C LYS A 372 13.29 -10.86 12.41
N LYS A 373 13.77 -10.05 13.36
CA LYS A 373 13.24 -8.70 13.63
C LYS A 373 13.63 -7.72 12.53
N THR A 374 14.82 -7.85 11.97
CA THR A 374 15.29 -7.09 10.80
C THR A 374 14.39 -7.36 9.60
N LEU A 375 14.13 -8.64 9.31
CA LEU A 375 13.21 -9.03 8.25
C LEU A 375 11.79 -8.48 8.46
N ASN A 376 11.32 -8.42 9.72
CA ASN A 376 10.01 -7.85 10.03
C ASN A 376 9.95 -6.33 9.78
N ILE A 377 11.02 -5.60 10.12
CA ILE A 377 11.12 -4.16 9.81
C ILE A 377 11.10 -3.95 8.29
N ILE A 378 11.89 -4.72 7.52
CA ILE A 378 11.91 -4.66 6.05
C ILE A 378 10.54 -4.96 5.47
N LYS A 379 9.85 -6.01 5.95
CA LYS A 379 8.50 -6.35 5.53
C LYS A 379 7.50 -5.22 5.79
N ASN A 380 7.66 -4.46 6.87
CA ASN A 380 6.79 -3.33 7.19
C ASN A 380 7.04 -2.11 6.28
N PHE A 381 8.25 -1.94 5.73
CA PHE A 381 8.53 -0.94 4.70
C PHE A 381 7.96 -1.34 3.34
N ILE A 382 8.20 -2.58 2.94
CA ILE A 382 7.76 -3.13 1.66
C ILE A 382 6.26 -3.51 1.70
N ASN A 383 5.61 -3.38 2.86
CA ASN A 383 4.34 -4.03 3.22
C ASN A 383 3.34 -4.05 2.07
N LYS A 384 3.34 -5.15 1.34
CA LYS A 384 2.49 -5.30 0.16
C LYS A 384 1.04 -5.50 0.57
N GLU A 385 0.80 -6.04 1.76
CA GLU A 385 -0.50 -6.53 2.22
C GLU A 385 -1.38 -5.45 2.85
N GLU A 386 -0.80 -4.50 3.58
CA GLU A 386 -1.56 -3.56 4.42
C GLU A 386 -1.63 -2.12 3.87
N TYR A 387 -1.13 -1.86 2.65
CA TYR A 387 -1.12 -0.54 2.03
C TYR A 387 -2.31 -0.30 1.08
#